data_AF-A0A812XD97-F1
#
_entry.id   AF-A0A812XD97-F1
#
_cell.length_a   1.000
_cell.length_b   1.000
_cell.length_c   1.000
_cell.angle_alpha   90.00
_cell.angle_beta   90.00
_cell.angle_gamma   90.00
#
_symmetry.space_group_name_H-M   'P 1'
#
loop_
_entity.id
_entity.type
_entity.pdbx_description
1 polymer ?
#
loop_
_entity_poly.entity_id
_entity_poly.type
_entity_poly.pdbx_seq_one_letter_code
_entity_poly.pdbx_strand_id
1 'polypeptide(L)'
;MALVGDLEFFSQEFGWPTANSNNLCPYCKCDNLFKDADAVAPFNDFRASAEWRKQPREPRENDHPLFKVPGINFWSPKLDVLHMLDLGVSSHLYGNLINDILEDHLPGSFAASIGALNSRIQELYESQSTPAAARIPKLSKGNIQSQTGYPCLSHVKGRRIREFSSVAVGLADLYKDTVAGKHRLEAVKAMDEIYELCDCQKYRFDRKEHRSMEKAIDRLLLHYTFLSRDAFNRGKKRYSVTQKFHLMAHFHVQCKWMAPRLAWTYGPESFMSVCKKIAASCDRGTPSYQIPLKICGKFALAYELLLRGWLNLDEDEE
;
A
#
# COMPACT_ATOMS: atom_id res chain seq x y z
N MET A 1 -7.07 19.56 -10.19
CA MET A 1 -6.52 19.56 -8.82
C MET A 1 -6.70 18.19 -8.21
N ALA A 2 -5.75 17.70 -7.41
CA ALA A 2 -5.88 16.43 -6.68
C ALA A 2 -5.91 16.69 -5.17
N LEU A 3 -6.78 15.96 -4.47
CA LEU A 3 -6.79 15.87 -3.02
C LEU A 3 -6.05 14.59 -2.66
N VAL A 4 -4.98 14.72 -1.87
CA VAL A 4 -4.11 13.60 -1.47
C VAL A 4 -4.21 13.39 0.03
N GLY A 5 -4.24 12.14 0.43
CA GLY A 5 -4.43 11.71 1.81
C GLY A 5 -4.58 10.20 1.85
N ASP A 6 -4.51 9.61 3.04
CA ASP A 6 -4.81 8.20 3.21
C ASP A 6 -6.32 7.95 3.18
N LEU A 7 -6.71 6.67 3.24
CA LEU A 7 -8.12 6.27 3.24
C LEU A 7 -8.86 6.68 4.52
N GLU A 8 -8.15 6.84 5.63
CA GLU A 8 -8.75 7.26 6.91
C GLU A 8 -9.16 8.73 6.84
N PHE A 9 -8.26 9.60 6.35
CA PHE A 9 -8.54 11.00 6.05
C PHE A 9 -9.74 11.14 5.12
N PHE A 10 -9.79 10.41 4.00
CA PHE A 10 -10.95 10.49 3.10
C PHE A 10 -12.24 9.98 3.73
N SER A 11 -12.17 9.00 4.63
CA SER A 11 -13.35 8.52 5.35
C SER A 11 -13.87 9.56 6.33
N GLN A 12 -12.97 10.16 7.12
CA GLN A 12 -13.31 11.14 8.15
C GLN A 12 -13.78 12.47 7.56
N GLU A 13 -13.08 12.99 6.55
CA GLU A 13 -13.37 14.31 5.99
C GLU A 13 -14.45 14.27 4.91
N PHE A 14 -14.48 13.20 4.09
CA PHE A 14 -15.34 13.14 2.91
C PHE A 14 -16.40 12.04 2.97
N GLY A 15 -16.52 11.32 4.09
CA GLY A 15 -17.51 10.26 4.27
C GLY A 15 -17.30 9.06 3.36
N TRP A 16 -16.06 8.80 2.92
CA TRP A 16 -15.75 7.57 2.19
C TRP A 16 -16.01 6.33 3.03
N PRO A 17 -16.43 5.22 2.43
CA PRO A 17 -16.63 3.99 3.16
C PRO A 17 -15.35 3.45 3.78
N THR A 18 -15.46 2.90 4.99
CA THR A 18 -14.37 2.24 5.71
C THR A 18 -14.25 0.76 5.33
N ALA A 19 -13.13 0.13 5.68
CA ALA A 19 -12.90 -1.30 5.44
C ALA A 19 -13.96 -2.21 6.10
N ASN A 20 -14.59 -1.77 7.19
CA ASN A 20 -15.62 -2.53 7.91
C ASN A 20 -17.04 -2.24 7.40
N SER A 21 -17.18 -1.41 6.36
CA SER A 21 -18.50 -1.10 5.78
C SER A 21 -19.01 -2.26 4.92
N ASN A 22 -20.32 -2.51 4.94
CA ASN A 22 -20.97 -3.47 4.02
C ASN A 22 -20.77 -3.10 2.56
N ASN A 23 -20.57 -1.80 2.28
CA ASN A 23 -20.34 -1.23 0.96
C ASN A 23 -19.02 -0.47 0.96
N LEU A 24 -17.90 -1.17 0.82
CA LEU A 24 -16.57 -0.65 1.12
C LEU A 24 -15.91 0.19 0.01
N CYS A 25 -16.48 0.26 -1.19
CA CYS A 25 -15.88 1.04 -2.28
C CYS A 25 -16.62 2.38 -2.50
N PRO A 26 -15.90 3.51 -2.57
CA PRO A 26 -16.50 4.79 -2.95
C PRO A 26 -16.88 4.83 -4.44
N TYR A 27 -16.25 4.02 -5.30
CA TYR A 27 -16.41 4.10 -6.76
C TYR A 27 -17.44 3.14 -7.35
N CYS A 28 -17.76 2.04 -6.68
CA CYS A 28 -18.70 1.04 -7.19
C CYS A 28 -19.55 0.44 -6.05
N LYS A 29 -20.63 -0.24 -6.43
CA LYS A 29 -21.55 -0.91 -5.51
C LYS A 29 -21.10 -2.33 -5.18
N CYS A 30 -19.83 -2.51 -4.82
CA CYS A 30 -19.39 -3.79 -4.27
C CYS A 30 -19.83 -3.95 -2.81
N ASP A 31 -19.94 -5.21 -2.38
CA ASP A 31 -20.34 -5.57 -1.03
C ASP A 31 -19.32 -6.44 -0.29
N ASN A 32 -19.41 -6.40 1.03
CA ASN A 32 -18.68 -7.22 2.01
C ASN A 32 -19.64 -8.17 2.76
N LEU A 33 -20.70 -8.63 2.10
CA LEU A 33 -21.79 -9.39 2.73
C LEU A 33 -21.56 -10.89 2.66
N PHE A 34 -20.34 -11.35 2.99
CA PHE A 34 -19.92 -12.75 2.82
C PHE A 34 -20.76 -13.80 3.58
N LYS A 35 -21.58 -13.38 4.54
CA LYS A 35 -22.38 -14.24 5.40
C LYS A 35 -23.85 -14.32 4.99
N ASP A 36 -24.28 -13.49 4.05
CA ASP A 36 -25.68 -13.42 3.65
C ASP A 36 -25.84 -14.07 2.28
N ALA A 37 -26.97 -14.76 2.05
CA ALA A 37 -27.37 -15.21 0.72
C ALA A 37 -27.58 -14.03 -0.27
N ASP A 38 -27.39 -12.80 0.21
CA ASP A 38 -27.63 -11.52 -0.43
C ASP A 38 -26.36 -10.86 -0.99
N ALA A 39 -25.20 -11.54 -1.00
CA ALA A 39 -24.01 -11.01 -1.67
C ALA A 39 -24.26 -10.94 -3.19
N VAL A 40 -24.46 -9.73 -3.72
CA VAL A 40 -24.79 -9.49 -5.14
C VAL A 40 -23.53 -9.20 -5.95
N ALA A 41 -22.60 -8.44 -5.37
CA ALA A 41 -21.40 -7.95 -6.02
C ALA A 41 -20.18 -8.01 -5.07
N PRO A 42 -19.68 -9.22 -4.73
CA PRO A 42 -18.60 -9.39 -3.77
C PRO A 42 -17.35 -8.59 -4.15
N PHE A 43 -16.80 -7.81 -3.20
CA PHE A 43 -15.66 -6.94 -3.48
C PHE A 43 -14.37 -7.69 -3.87
N ASN A 44 -14.25 -8.96 -3.47
CA ASN A 44 -13.09 -9.80 -3.72
C ASN A 44 -13.18 -10.62 -5.02
N ASP A 45 -14.22 -10.41 -5.85
CA ASP A 45 -14.29 -11.00 -7.18
C ASP A 45 -13.59 -10.09 -8.20
N PHE A 46 -12.36 -10.43 -8.59
CA PHE A 46 -11.58 -9.61 -9.54
C PHE A 46 -11.70 -10.06 -11.00
N ARG A 47 -12.56 -11.04 -11.31
CA ARG A 47 -12.81 -11.47 -12.70
C ARG A 47 -13.28 -10.29 -13.55
N ALA A 48 -13.01 -10.35 -14.85
CA ALA A 48 -13.50 -9.36 -15.80
C ALA A 48 -15.05 -9.29 -15.83
N SER A 49 -15.72 -10.40 -15.50
CA SER A 49 -17.18 -10.51 -15.40
C SER A 49 -17.76 -10.16 -14.03
N ALA A 50 -16.95 -9.69 -13.08
CA ALA A 50 -17.40 -9.39 -11.72
C ALA A 50 -18.52 -8.35 -11.71
N GLU A 51 -19.52 -8.58 -10.85
CA GLU A 51 -20.78 -7.82 -10.92
C GLU A 51 -20.60 -6.35 -10.52
N TRP A 52 -19.73 -6.04 -9.55
CA TRP A 52 -19.44 -4.66 -9.14
C TRP A 52 -18.88 -3.80 -10.27
N ARG A 53 -18.22 -4.40 -11.29
CA ARG A 53 -17.70 -3.67 -12.46
C ARG A 53 -18.83 -3.06 -13.29
N LYS A 54 -20.04 -3.63 -13.22
CA LYS A 54 -21.25 -3.15 -13.93
C LYS A 54 -22.02 -2.11 -13.12
N GLN A 55 -21.64 -1.86 -11.88
CA GLN A 55 -22.38 -1.05 -10.93
C GLN A 55 -21.53 0.12 -10.39
N PRO A 56 -21.13 1.09 -11.25
CA PRO A 56 -20.48 2.29 -10.78
C PRO A 56 -21.40 3.05 -9.81
N ARG A 57 -20.80 3.73 -8.84
CA ARG A 57 -21.53 4.69 -8.02
C ARG A 57 -21.62 6.01 -8.76
N GLU A 58 -22.80 6.62 -8.69
CA GLU A 58 -22.93 8.02 -9.07
C GLU A 58 -22.11 8.90 -8.12
N PRO A 59 -21.44 9.95 -8.63
CA PRO A 59 -20.82 10.96 -7.80
C PRO A 59 -21.80 11.45 -6.74
N ARG A 60 -21.44 11.29 -5.47
CA ARG A 60 -22.22 11.87 -4.38
C ARG A 60 -21.87 13.34 -4.25
N GLU A 61 -22.88 14.19 -4.11
CA GLU A 61 -22.67 15.55 -3.62
C GLU A 61 -22.06 15.46 -2.22
N ASN A 62 -21.07 16.32 -1.98
CA ASN A 62 -20.37 16.40 -0.72
C ASN A 62 -20.41 17.85 -0.26
N ASP A 63 -21.01 18.10 0.90
CA ASP A 63 -21.21 19.45 1.45
C ASP A 63 -19.92 20.08 1.99
N HIS A 64 -18.82 19.32 2.06
CA HIS A 64 -17.55 19.79 2.58
C HIS A 64 -17.06 21.02 1.78
N PRO A 65 -16.61 22.11 2.44
CA PRO A 65 -16.27 23.37 1.78
C PRO A 65 -15.27 23.23 0.62
N LEU A 66 -14.36 22.26 0.67
CA LEU A 66 -13.44 21.99 -0.44
C LEU A 66 -14.17 21.66 -1.75
N PHE A 67 -15.30 20.95 -1.73
CA PHE A 67 -16.06 20.62 -2.95
C PHE A 67 -16.79 21.81 -3.56
N LYS A 68 -16.81 22.97 -2.87
CA LYS A 68 -17.30 24.24 -3.42
C LYS A 68 -16.22 24.98 -4.23
N VAL A 69 -14.95 24.56 -4.14
CA VAL A 69 -13.84 25.17 -4.89
C VAL A 69 -13.95 24.75 -6.37
N PRO A 70 -13.92 25.70 -7.32
CA PRO A 70 -13.99 25.39 -8.75
C PRO A 70 -12.94 24.36 -9.17
N GLY A 71 -13.39 23.29 -9.83
CA GLY A 71 -12.52 22.21 -10.30
C GLY A 71 -12.25 21.09 -9.28
N ILE A 72 -12.75 21.18 -8.05
CA ILE A 72 -12.89 20.02 -7.16
C ILE A 72 -14.19 19.30 -7.47
N ASN A 73 -14.12 17.97 -7.60
CA ASN A 73 -15.28 17.11 -7.74
C ASN A 73 -14.99 15.74 -7.11
N PHE A 74 -15.97 14.83 -7.20
CA PHE A 74 -15.87 13.47 -6.67
C PHE A 74 -14.61 12.69 -7.08
N TRP A 75 -13.99 13.01 -8.23
CA TRP A 75 -12.77 12.37 -8.72
C TRP A 75 -11.48 13.08 -8.29
N SER A 76 -11.58 14.17 -7.53
CA SER A 76 -10.43 14.91 -7.02
C SER A 76 -9.65 14.16 -5.95
N PRO A 77 -10.26 13.47 -4.97
CA PRO A 77 -9.53 12.56 -4.09
C PRO A 77 -8.85 11.44 -4.89
N LYS A 78 -7.55 11.27 -4.65
CA LYS A 78 -6.72 10.27 -5.33
C LYS A 78 -6.30 9.19 -4.36
N LEU A 79 -6.38 7.94 -4.82
CA LEU A 79 -5.82 6.80 -4.11
C LEU A 79 -4.31 6.99 -4.00
N ASP A 80 -3.81 6.98 -2.78
CA ASP A 80 -2.41 7.23 -2.51
C ASP A 80 -1.59 5.94 -2.68
N VAL A 81 -0.42 6.04 -3.30
CA VAL A 81 0.41 4.86 -3.57
C VAL A 81 0.96 4.24 -2.28
N LEU A 82 1.29 5.07 -1.30
CA LEU A 82 2.01 4.65 -0.11
C LEU A 82 1.16 3.75 0.80
N HIS A 83 -0.06 4.16 1.12
CA HIS A 83 -0.96 3.41 1.98
C HIS A 83 -1.75 2.37 1.21
N MET A 84 -2.13 2.63 -0.04
CA MET A 84 -2.90 1.66 -0.83
C MET A 84 -2.01 0.53 -1.38
N LEU A 85 -0.87 0.84 -2.02
CA LEU A 85 0.04 -0.16 -2.56
C LEU A 85 1.07 -0.60 -1.51
N ASP A 86 2.00 0.27 -1.11
CA ASP A 86 3.19 -0.18 -0.35
C ASP A 86 2.84 -0.79 1.00
N LEU A 87 2.16 -0.02 1.85
CA LEU A 87 1.69 -0.44 3.19
C LEU A 87 0.36 -1.20 3.12
N GLY A 88 -0.13 -1.47 1.91
CA GLY A 88 -1.39 -2.15 1.65
C GLY A 88 -1.17 -3.44 0.86
N VAL A 89 -1.41 -3.39 -0.45
CA VAL A 89 -1.38 -4.59 -1.29
C VAL A 89 0.00 -5.26 -1.31
N SER A 90 1.08 -4.49 -1.46
CA SER A 90 2.45 -5.01 -1.53
C SER A 90 2.92 -5.59 -0.21
N SER A 91 2.63 -4.95 0.93
CA SER A 91 2.97 -5.50 2.24
C SER A 91 2.30 -6.86 2.48
N HIS A 92 1.03 -7.01 2.08
CA HIS A 92 0.32 -8.29 2.11
C HIS A 92 0.94 -9.31 1.15
N LEU A 93 1.23 -8.93 -0.09
CA LEU A 93 1.83 -9.83 -1.09
C LEU A 93 3.20 -10.34 -0.62
N TYR A 94 4.11 -9.46 -0.23
CA TYR A 94 5.47 -9.82 0.15
C TYR A 94 5.52 -10.53 1.50
N GLY A 95 4.69 -10.12 2.46
CA GLY A 95 4.54 -10.82 3.73
C GLY A 95 4.11 -12.28 3.54
N ASN A 96 3.17 -12.55 2.62
CA ASN A 96 2.76 -13.92 2.31
C ASN A 96 3.80 -14.70 1.51
N LEU A 97 4.51 -14.06 0.57
CA LEU A 97 5.65 -14.69 -0.12
C LEU A 97 6.71 -15.17 0.89
N ILE A 98 7.11 -14.29 1.81
CA ILE A 98 8.09 -14.61 2.85
C ILE A 98 7.59 -15.74 3.74
N ASN A 99 6.33 -15.67 4.19
CA ASN A 99 5.75 -16.70 5.06
C ASN A 99 5.64 -18.06 4.35
N ASP A 100 5.27 -18.08 3.09
CA ASP A 100 5.24 -19.31 2.29
C ASP A 100 6.63 -19.94 2.19
N ILE A 101 7.69 -19.16 1.96
CA ILE A 101 9.07 -19.67 1.91
C ILE A 101 9.48 -20.27 3.26
N LEU A 102 9.21 -19.55 4.35
CA LEU A 102 9.59 -19.98 5.70
C LEU A 102 8.87 -21.24 6.15
N GLU A 103 7.59 -21.38 5.85
CA GLU A 103 6.79 -22.52 6.32
C GLU A 103 6.81 -23.71 5.35
N ASP A 104 6.90 -23.47 4.04
CA ASP A 104 6.70 -24.54 3.04
C ASP A 104 8.01 -24.98 2.35
N HIS A 105 9.09 -24.21 2.42
CA HIS A 105 10.31 -24.46 1.65
C HIS A 105 11.61 -24.56 2.46
N LEU A 106 11.69 -23.93 3.63
CA LEU A 106 12.91 -23.92 4.44
C LEU A 106 12.79 -24.86 5.66
N PRO A 107 13.66 -25.87 5.79
CA PRO A 107 13.63 -26.79 6.92
C PRO A 107 14.23 -26.16 8.18
N GLY A 108 13.86 -26.69 9.34
CA GLY A 108 14.48 -26.35 10.63
C GLY A 108 13.63 -25.41 11.49
N SER A 109 14.28 -24.81 12.49
CA SER A 109 13.63 -23.85 13.38
C SER A 109 13.38 -22.53 12.66
N PHE A 110 12.38 -21.76 13.11
CA PHE A 110 12.10 -20.43 12.57
C PHE A 110 13.35 -19.53 12.54
N ALA A 111 14.19 -19.59 13.57
CA ALA A 111 15.42 -18.80 13.66
C ALA A 111 16.45 -19.19 12.58
N ALA A 112 16.58 -20.48 12.27
CA ALA A 112 17.44 -20.95 11.19
C ALA A 112 16.88 -20.55 9.82
N SER A 113 15.57 -20.78 9.59
CA SER A 113 14.90 -20.46 8.33
C SER A 113 14.92 -18.95 8.02
N ILE A 114 14.64 -18.10 9.01
CA ILE A 114 14.68 -16.64 8.81
C ILE A 114 16.12 -16.14 8.61
N GLY A 115 17.10 -16.79 9.24
CA GLY A 115 18.52 -16.51 9.02
C GLY A 115 18.91 -16.78 7.56
N ALA A 116 18.60 -17.98 7.06
CA ALA A 116 18.86 -18.38 5.68
C ALA A 116 18.13 -17.49 4.66
N LEU A 117 16.86 -17.16 4.91
CA LEU A 117 16.10 -16.27 4.03
C LEU A 117 16.69 -14.86 3.98
N ASN A 118 17.11 -14.31 5.11
CA ASN A 118 17.76 -13.00 5.14
C ASN A 118 19.08 -12.99 4.36
N SER A 119 19.90 -14.05 4.46
CA SER A 119 21.09 -14.19 3.61
C SER A 119 20.72 -14.20 2.13
N ARG A 120 19.67 -14.93 1.75
CA ARG A 120 19.23 -14.98 0.36
C ARG A 120 18.70 -13.64 -0.17
N ILE A 121 17.98 -12.89 0.67
CA ILE A 121 17.54 -11.52 0.36
C ILE A 121 18.75 -10.62 0.13
N GLN A 122 19.76 -10.71 0.99
CA GLN A 122 20.98 -9.91 0.87
C GLN A 122 21.74 -10.23 -0.43
N GLU A 123 21.90 -11.51 -0.78
CA GLU A 123 22.50 -11.94 -2.05
C GLU A 123 21.76 -11.34 -3.26
N LEU A 124 20.43 -11.33 -3.23
CA LEU A 124 19.61 -10.75 -4.29
C LEU A 124 19.80 -9.23 -4.38
N TYR A 125 19.82 -8.52 -3.24
CA TYR A 125 20.11 -7.08 -3.23
C TYR A 125 21.49 -6.76 -3.81
N GLU A 126 22.49 -7.57 -3.49
CA GLU A 126 23.84 -7.42 -4.04
C GLU A 126 23.87 -7.67 -5.55
N SER A 127 23.24 -8.76 -6.01
CA SER A 127 23.16 -9.09 -7.44
C SER A 127 22.43 -8.01 -8.28
N GLN A 128 21.48 -7.30 -7.66
CA GLN A 128 20.69 -6.25 -8.29
C GLN A 128 21.27 -4.85 -8.05
N SER A 129 22.41 -4.72 -7.34
CA SER A 129 23.03 -3.44 -6.99
C SER A 129 22.09 -2.47 -6.26
N THR A 130 21.17 -2.97 -5.44
CA THR A 130 20.23 -2.13 -4.69
C THR A 130 20.99 -1.33 -3.60
N PRO A 131 20.87 0.01 -3.55
CA PRO A 131 21.54 0.83 -2.54
C PRO A 131 21.12 0.45 -1.11
N ALA A 132 22.05 0.49 -0.15
CA ALA A 132 21.79 0.09 1.23
C ALA A 132 20.59 0.84 1.88
N ALA A 133 20.46 2.14 1.63
CA ALA A 133 19.36 2.96 2.14
C ALA A 133 17.97 2.57 1.59
N ALA A 134 17.92 1.88 0.45
CA ALA A 134 16.69 1.41 -0.17
C ALA A 134 16.27 0.00 0.31
N ARG A 135 17.16 -0.73 1.00
CA ARG A 135 16.91 -2.12 1.41
C ARG A 135 15.98 -2.17 2.62
N ILE A 136 15.09 -3.17 2.64
CA ILE A 136 14.37 -3.53 3.87
C ILE A 136 15.38 -4.00 4.93
N PRO A 137 15.14 -3.71 6.22
CA PRO A 137 15.99 -4.21 7.28
C PRO A 137 15.92 -5.74 7.36
N LYS A 138 16.87 -6.35 8.07
CA LYS A 138 16.85 -7.78 8.37
C LYS A 138 15.50 -8.17 8.98
N LEU A 139 14.85 -9.14 8.36
CA LEU A 139 13.52 -9.60 8.76
C LEU A 139 13.57 -10.36 10.07
N SER A 140 12.60 -10.09 10.92
CA SER A 140 12.29 -10.80 12.15
C SER A 140 10.85 -11.31 12.13
N LYS A 141 10.47 -12.12 13.14
CA LYS A 141 9.08 -12.60 13.30
C LYS A 141 8.07 -11.44 13.34
N GLY A 142 8.44 -10.34 14.02
CA GLY A 142 7.58 -9.16 14.14
C GLY A 142 7.33 -8.44 12.82
N ASN A 143 8.19 -8.63 11.81
CA ASN A 143 8.00 -8.03 10.49
C ASN A 143 7.05 -8.82 9.58
N ILE A 144 6.72 -10.06 9.92
CA ILE A 144 5.97 -10.97 9.03
C ILE A 144 4.58 -11.25 9.59
N GLN A 145 4.42 -11.21 10.92
CA GLN A 145 3.16 -11.47 11.58
C GLN A 145 2.34 -10.19 11.75
N SER A 146 1.10 -10.21 11.28
CA SER A 146 0.13 -9.16 11.62
C SER A 146 -0.69 -9.52 12.86
N GLN A 147 -1.26 -8.51 13.51
CA GLN A 147 -2.21 -8.69 14.62
C GLN A 147 -3.45 -9.51 14.21
N THR A 148 -3.81 -9.50 12.92
CA THR A 148 -4.97 -10.23 12.39
C THR A 148 -4.71 -11.73 12.15
N GLY A 149 -3.46 -12.17 12.32
CA GLY A 149 -3.03 -13.54 12.08
C GLY A 149 -2.76 -13.89 10.60
N TYR A 150 -2.99 -12.98 9.67
CA TYR A 150 -2.55 -13.13 8.28
C TYR A 150 -1.13 -12.56 8.10
N PRO A 151 -0.24 -13.22 7.33
CA PRO A 151 1.08 -12.66 7.05
C PRO A 151 0.99 -11.33 6.30
N CYS A 152 1.80 -10.37 6.74
CA CYS A 152 1.92 -9.04 6.13
C CYS A 152 3.26 -8.44 6.55
N LEU A 153 3.93 -7.74 5.61
CA LEU A 153 5.19 -7.07 5.88
C LEU A 153 4.94 -5.80 6.71
N SER A 154 5.17 -5.88 8.02
CA SER A 154 4.89 -4.82 8.99
C SER A 154 6.19 -4.19 9.53
N HIS A 155 6.07 -2.97 10.05
CA HIS A 155 7.19 -2.20 10.62
C HIS A 155 8.35 -1.99 9.64
N VAL A 156 8.03 -1.91 8.35
CA VAL A 156 8.96 -1.55 7.27
C VAL A 156 8.44 -0.29 6.59
N LYS A 157 9.32 0.67 6.31
CA LYS A 157 8.97 1.92 5.61
C LYS A 157 8.41 1.59 4.22
N GLY A 158 7.28 2.20 3.84
CA GLY A 158 6.61 1.90 2.56
C GLY A 158 7.51 2.05 1.35
N ARG A 159 8.36 3.09 1.31
CA ARG A 159 9.35 3.26 0.24
C ARG A 159 10.29 2.05 0.11
N ARG A 160 10.76 1.48 1.21
CA ARG A 160 11.63 0.27 1.19
C ARG A 160 10.85 -0.98 0.77
N ILE A 161 9.54 -1.05 1.04
CA ILE A 161 8.68 -2.12 0.53
C ILE A 161 8.56 -2.05 -0.99
N ARG A 162 8.42 -0.85 -1.56
CA ARG A 162 8.44 -0.65 -3.02
C ARG A 162 9.76 -1.13 -3.62
N GLU A 163 10.88 -0.66 -3.10
CA GLU A 163 12.23 -1.00 -3.58
C GLU A 163 12.55 -2.51 -3.44
N PHE A 164 11.82 -3.23 -2.58
CA PHE A 164 11.95 -4.68 -2.43
C PHE A 164 11.34 -5.48 -3.60
N SER A 165 10.55 -4.85 -4.46
CA SER A 165 9.77 -5.54 -5.50
C SER A 165 10.61 -6.45 -6.41
N SER A 166 11.73 -5.93 -6.94
CA SER A 166 12.62 -6.69 -7.82
C SER A 166 13.31 -7.86 -7.08
N VAL A 167 13.61 -7.70 -5.80
CA VAL A 167 14.13 -8.80 -4.96
C VAL A 167 13.05 -9.83 -4.67
N ALA A 168 11.81 -9.40 -4.45
CA ALA A 168 10.67 -10.30 -4.28
C ALA A 168 10.44 -11.14 -5.54
N VAL A 169 10.64 -10.59 -6.75
CA VAL A 169 10.60 -11.36 -8.00
C VAL A 169 11.67 -12.45 -7.98
N GLY A 170 12.91 -12.08 -7.64
CA GLY A 170 14.03 -13.04 -7.53
C GLY A 170 13.75 -14.15 -6.52
N LEU A 171 13.22 -13.81 -5.34
CA LEU A 171 12.80 -14.80 -4.34
C LEU A 171 11.70 -15.71 -4.87
N ALA A 172 10.64 -15.16 -5.46
CA ALA A 172 9.53 -15.95 -5.95
C ALA A 172 9.98 -16.92 -7.07
N ASP A 173 10.94 -16.52 -7.91
CA ASP A 173 11.46 -17.35 -8.99
C ASP A 173 12.20 -18.59 -8.47
N LEU A 174 12.94 -18.46 -7.36
CA LEU A 174 13.64 -19.56 -6.70
C LEU A 174 12.72 -20.64 -6.14
N TYR A 175 11.45 -20.31 -5.88
CA TYR A 175 10.47 -21.21 -5.24
C TYR A 175 9.21 -21.42 -6.10
N LYS A 176 9.35 -21.33 -7.43
CA LYS A 176 8.22 -21.34 -8.38
C LYS A 176 7.72 -22.72 -8.79
N ASP A 177 8.35 -23.82 -8.37
CA ASP A 177 8.14 -25.13 -8.99
C ASP A 177 6.75 -25.74 -8.76
N THR A 178 6.01 -25.25 -7.76
CA THR A 178 4.62 -25.64 -7.51
C THR A 178 3.63 -24.78 -8.31
N VAL A 179 2.39 -25.25 -8.49
CA VAL A 179 1.33 -24.44 -9.12
C VAL A 179 1.15 -23.11 -8.35
N ALA A 180 1.05 -23.16 -7.03
CA ALA A 180 0.99 -21.96 -6.19
C ALA A 180 2.25 -21.08 -6.35
N GLY A 181 3.44 -21.68 -6.44
CA GLY A 181 4.70 -20.99 -6.70
C GLY A 181 4.68 -20.19 -8.00
N LYS A 182 4.16 -20.76 -9.09
CA LYS A 182 3.99 -20.05 -10.37
C LYS A 182 3.02 -18.88 -10.27
N HIS A 183 1.87 -19.07 -9.62
CA HIS A 183 0.93 -17.97 -9.39
C HIS A 183 1.53 -16.86 -8.51
N ARG A 184 2.35 -17.22 -7.52
CA ARG A 184 3.07 -16.28 -6.67
C ARG A 184 4.08 -15.45 -7.47
N LEU A 185 4.88 -16.11 -8.32
CA LEU A 185 5.83 -15.42 -9.20
C LEU A 185 5.12 -14.42 -10.12
N GLU A 186 4.03 -14.82 -10.76
CA GLU A 186 3.27 -13.94 -11.66
C GLU A 186 2.60 -12.78 -10.91
N ALA A 187 2.11 -13.00 -9.68
CA ALA A 187 1.61 -11.92 -8.84
C ALA A 187 2.72 -10.90 -8.51
N VAL A 188 3.91 -11.36 -8.12
CA VAL A 188 5.02 -10.47 -7.75
C VAL A 188 5.58 -9.72 -8.95
N LYS A 189 5.74 -10.38 -10.12
CA LYS A 189 6.09 -9.69 -11.38
C LYS A 189 5.06 -8.63 -11.77
N ALA A 190 3.77 -8.91 -11.54
CA ALA A 190 2.73 -7.95 -11.80
C ALA A 190 2.83 -6.72 -10.89
N MET A 191 3.18 -6.91 -9.61
CA MET A 191 3.44 -5.79 -8.71
C MET A 191 4.67 -4.97 -9.14
N ASP A 192 5.73 -5.65 -9.60
CA ASP A 192 6.94 -5.00 -10.10
C ASP A 192 6.66 -4.09 -11.31
N GLU A 193 5.92 -4.59 -12.30
CA GLU A 193 5.47 -3.79 -13.46
C GLU A 193 4.59 -2.59 -13.02
N ILE A 194 3.76 -2.76 -12.00
CA ILE A 194 2.94 -1.66 -11.45
C ILE A 194 3.82 -0.58 -10.84
N TYR A 195 4.89 -0.96 -10.13
CA TYR A 195 5.83 0.00 -9.55
C TYR A 195 6.62 0.75 -10.61
N GLU A 196 7.12 0.07 -11.64
CA GLU A 196 7.77 0.71 -12.79
C GLU A 196 6.86 1.78 -13.43
N LEU A 197 5.57 1.46 -13.59
CA LEU A 197 4.59 2.41 -14.13
C LEU A 197 4.28 3.55 -13.14
N CYS A 198 4.27 3.30 -11.83
CA CYS A 198 4.07 4.34 -10.82
C CYS A 198 5.20 5.38 -10.83
N ASP A 199 6.43 4.96 -11.13
CA ASP A 199 7.62 5.81 -11.17
C ASP A 199 7.81 6.52 -12.53
N CYS A 200 6.88 6.34 -13.46
CA CYS A 200 6.85 7.07 -14.72
C CYS A 200 6.92 8.59 -14.48
N GLN A 201 7.89 9.25 -15.13
CA GLN A 201 8.14 10.67 -14.91
C GLN A 201 7.15 11.62 -15.60
N LYS A 202 6.13 11.07 -16.28
CA LYS A 202 5.10 11.85 -16.97
C LYS A 202 4.08 12.42 -15.99
N TYR A 203 3.38 13.48 -16.41
CA TYR A 203 2.26 14.05 -15.66
C TYR A 203 0.98 13.21 -15.75
N ARG A 204 0.82 12.44 -16.84
CA ARG A 204 -0.33 11.58 -17.11
C ARG A 204 0.11 10.39 -17.96
N PHE A 205 -0.63 9.29 -17.87
CA PHE A 205 -0.41 8.14 -18.73
C PHE A 205 -0.95 8.37 -20.15
N ASP A 206 -0.21 7.87 -21.13
CA ASP A 206 -0.76 7.64 -22.46
C ASP A 206 -1.64 6.38 -22.51
N ARG A 207 -2.25 6.12 -23.67
CA ARG A 207 -3.16 4.99 -23.84
C ARG A 207 -2.47 3.64 -23.68
N LYS A 208 -1.16 3.54 -23.97
CA LYS A 208 -0.39 2.30 -23.82
C LYS A 208 -0.11 2.06 -22.34
N GLU A 209 0.40 3.07 -21.64
CA GLU A 209 0.71 3.01 -20.21
C GLU A 209 -0.52 2.70 -19.36
N HIS A 210 -1.66 3.34 -19.66
CA HIS A 210 -2.92 3.05 -18.97
C HIS A 210 -3.33 1.57 -19.14
N ARG A 211 -3.22 1.02 -20.35
CA ARG A 211 -3.55 -0.39 -20.59
C ARG A 211 -2.55 -1.34 -19.93
N SER A 212 -1.27 -0.99 -19.88
CA SER A 212 -0.27 -1.77 -19.16
C SER A 212 -0.60 -1.81 -17.66
N MET A 213 -0.91 -0.65 -17.06
CA MET A 213 -1.33 -0.57 -15.66
C MET A 213 -2.59 -1.40 -15.37
N GLU A 214 -3.62 -1.27 -16.20
CA GLU A 214 -4.86 -2.07 -16.10
C GLU A 214 -4.57 -3.57 -16.14
N LYS A 215 -3.79 -4.03 -17.14
CA LYS A 215 -3.43 -5.44 -17.27
C LYS A 215 -2.60 -5.96 -16.10
N ALA A 216 -1.63 -5.17 -15.63
CA ALA A 216 -0.78 -5.57 -14.53
C ALA A 216 -1.59 -5.68 -13.23
N ILE A 217 -2.50 -4.73 -12.95
CA ILE A 217 -3.43 -4.79 -11.81
C ILE A 217 -4.34 -6.02 -11.90
N ASP A 218 -4.99 -6.23 -13.05
CA ASP A 218 -5.88 -7.39 -13.21
C ASP A 218 -5.11 -8.72 -13.04
N ARG A 219 -3.90 -8.82 -13.61
CA ARG A 219 -3.03 -9.99 -13.45
C ARG A 219 -2.70 -10.21 -11.97
N LEU A 220 -2.21 -9.19 -11.27
CA LEU A 220 -1.90 -9.26 -9.84
C LEU A 220 -3.10 -9.78 -9.04
N LEU A 221 -4.27 -9.14 -9.20
CA LEU A 221 -5.46 -9.44 -8.42
C LEU A 221 -6.01 -10.86 -8.70
N LEU A 222 -5.95 -11.33 -9.95
CA LEU A 222 -6.35 -12.69 -10.32
C LEU A 222 -5.41 -13.74 -9.72
N HIS A 223 -4.10 -13.53 -9.82
CA HIS A 223 -3.12 -14.46 -9.21
C HIS A 223 -3.21 -14.44 -7.68
N TYR A 224 -3.39 -13.28 -7.06
CA TYR A 224 -3.60 -13.17 -5.61
C TYR A 224 -4.88 -13.90 -5.16
N THR A 225 -5.96 -13.79 -5.93
CA THR A 225 -7.22 -14.51 -5.64
C THR A 225 -7.04 -16.02 -5.72
N PHE A 226 -6.27 -16.50 -6.70
CA PHE A 226 -5.91 -17.91 -6.77
C PHE A 226 -5.18 -18.36 -5.49
N LEU A 227 -4.16 -17.62 -5.06
CA LEU A 227 -3.38 -17.93 -3.86
C LEU A 227 -4.22 -17.89 -2.59
N SER A 228 -5.16 -16.94 -2.50
CA SER A 228 -6.13 -16.82 -1.41
C SER A 228 -7.03 -18.06 -1.31
N ARG A 229 -7.62 -18.49 -2.43
CA ARG A 229 -8.46 -19.70 -2.49
C ARG A 229 -7.67 -20.97 -2.19
N ASP A 230 -6.47 -21.09 -2.75
CA ASP A 230 -5.58 -22.23 -2.52
C ASP A 230 -5.15 -22.34 -1.05
N ALA A 231 -4.79 -21.22 -0.41
CA ALA A 231 -4.48 -21.19 1.02
C ALA A 231 -5.69 -21.56 1.88
N PHE A 232 -6.87 -21.01 1.57
CA PHE A 232 -8.12 -21.32 2.26
C PHE A 232 -8.46 -22.81 2.19
N ASN A 233 -8.38 -23.40 0.99
CA ASN A 233 -8.63 -24.84 0.78
C ASN A 233 -7.64 -25.74 1.56
N ARG A 234 -6.43 -25.24 1.84
CA ARG A 234 -5.42 -25.92 2.67
C ARG A 234 -5.57 -25.60 4.18
N GLY A 235 -6.62 -24.89 4.59
CA GLY A 235 -6.84 -24.50 5.98
C GLY A 235 -5.81 -23.48 6.52
N LYS A 236 -5.10 -22.77 5.63
CA LYS A 236 -4.06 -21.81 6.00
C LYS A 236 -4.63 -20.38 5.99
N LYS A 237 -4.32 -19.60 7.04
CA LYS A 237 -4.66 -18.17 7.13
C LYS A 237 -3.64 -17.32 6.36
N ARG A 238 -3.65 -17.39 5.03
CA ARG A 238 -2.74 -16.64 4.15
C ARG A 238 -3.52 -15.90 3.06
N TYR A 239 -2.91 -14.90 2.46
CA TYR A 239 -3.43 -14.13 1.32
C TYR A 239 -4.82 -13.53 1.55
N SER A 240 -4.99 -12.77 2.64
CA SER A 240 -6.25 -12.06 2.89
C SER A 240 -6.47 -10.92 1.89
N VAL A 241 -7.68 -10.85 1.32
CA VAL A 241 -8.08 -9.76 0.44
C VAL A 241 -8.73 -8.66 1.28
N THR A 242 -8.11 -7.48 1.32
CA THR A 242 -8.60 -6.31 2.06
C THR A 242 -9.28 -5.29 1.14
N GLN A 243 -9.91 -4.24 1.69
CA GLN A 243 -10.48 -3.14 0.92
C GLN A 243 -9.48 -2.54 -0.08
N LYS A 244 -8.19 -2.46 0.29
CA LYS A 244 -7.14 -1.87 -0.56
C LYS A 244 -6.94 -2.64 -1.86
N PHE A 245 -7.09 -3.97 -1.85
CA PHE A 245 -7.04 -4.77 -3.08
C PHE A 245 -8.15 -4.39 -4.07
N HIS A 246 -9.36 -4.13 -3.55
CA HIS A 246 -10.47 -3.70 -4.39
C HIS A 246 -10.32 -2.26 -4.89
N LEU A 247 -9.86 -1.35 -4.03
CA LEU A 247 -9.55 0.02 -4.47
C LEU A 247 -8.44 0.03 -5.54
N MET A 248 -7.47 -0.89 -5.45
CA MET A 248 -6.46 -1.07 -6.48
C MET A 248 -7.07 -1.42 -7.85
N ALA A 249 -8.16 -2.17 -7.90
CA ALA A 249 -8.87 -2.47 -9.15
C ALA A 249 -9.42 -1.20 -9.84
N HIS A 250 -9.63 -0.12 -9.10
CA HIS A 250 -10.03 1.20 -9.64
C HIS A 250 -8.84 2.13 -9.91
N PHE A 251 -7.63 1.75 -9.50
CA PHE A 251 -6.47 2.64 -9.52
C PHE A 251 -6.06 3.07 -10.93
N HIS A 252 -6.07 2.16 -11.90
CA HIS A 252 -5.74 2.49 -13.30
C HIS A 252 -6.65 3.57 -13.89
N VAL A 253 -7.94 3.61 -13.49
CA VAL A 253 -8.90 4.63 -13.94
C VAL A 253 -8.45 6.02 -13.51
N GLN A 254 -7.89 6.15 -12.31
CA GLN A 254 -7.34 7.42 -11.83
C GLN A 254 -6.07 7.83 -12.57
N CYS A 255 -5.26 6.84 -12.95
CA CYS A 255 -4.00 7.04 -13.66
C CYS A 255 -4.18 7.62 -15.07
N LYS A 256 -5.37 7.50 -15.67
CA LYS A 256 -5.71 8.07 -16.98
C LYS A 256 -5.49 9.59 -17.05
N TRP A 257 -5.72 10.28 -15.94
CA TRP A 257 -5.74 11.75 -15.90
C TRP A 257 -4.57 12.34 -15.12
N MET A 258 -3.90 11.55 -14.29
CA MET A 258 -2.82 11.98 -13.42
C MET A 258 -1.91 10.79 -13.11
N ALA A 259 -0.60 10.96 -13.30
CA ALA A 259 0.35 9.91 -12.96
C ALA A 259 0.39 9.67 -11.43
N PRO A 260 0.53 8.40 -10.98
CA PRO A 260 0.57 8.03 -9.57
C PRO A 260 1.51 8.85 -8.69
N ARG A 261 2.71 9.18 -9.20
CA ARG A 261 3.72 9.96 -8.46
C ARG A 261 3.27 11.36 -8.04
N LEU A 262 2.22 11.90 -8.67
CA LEU A 262 1.68 13.21 -8.31
C LEU A 262 0.68 13.16 -7.15
N ALA A 263 0.27 11.95 -6.76
CA ALA A 263 -0.73 11.71 -5.72
C ALA A 263 -0.18 10.89 -4.53
N TRP A 264 1.11 10.55 -4.52
CA TRP A 264 1.72 9.83 -3.40
C TRP A 264 1.88 10.73 -2.17
N THR A 265 1.97 10.12 -0.99
CA THR A 265 1.96 10.84 0.29
C THR A 265 3.26 10.68 1.08
N TYR A 266 4.37 10.23 0.47
CA TYR A 266 5.65 10.07 1.18
C TYR A 266 6.12 11.36 1.85
N GLY A 267 6.17 12.47 1.10
CA GLY A 267 6.57 13.77 1.64
C GLY A 267 5.66 14.25 2.78
N PRO A 268 4.33 14.32 2.55
CA PRO A 268 3.37 14.65 3.60
C PRO A 268 3.47 13.76 4.86
N GLU A 269 3.68 12.45 4.71
CA GLU A 269 3.81 11.54 5.85
C GLU A 269 5.10 11.79 6.65
N SER A 270 6.24 11.95 5.97
CA SER A 270 7.51 12.34 6.62
C SER A 270 7.36 13.66 7.36
N PHE A 271 6.72 14.65 6.74
CA PHE A 271 6.45 15.94 7.35
C PHE A 271 5.54 15.82 8.60
N MET A 272 4.53 14.94 8.56
CA MET A 272 3.68 14.71 9.71
C MET A 272 4.39 14.01 10.87
N SER A 273 5.37 13.14 10.58
CA SER A 273 6.27 12.59 11.60
C SER A 273 7.04 13.70 12.33
N VAL A 274 7.55 14.69 11.61
CA VAL A 274 8.21 15.86 12.20
C VAL A 274 7.25 16.67 13.05
N CYS A 275 6.04 16.93 12.56
CA CYS A 275 5.01 17.64 13.34
C CYS A 275 4.69 16.92 14.67
N LYS A 276 4.57 15.58 14.63
CA LYS A 276 4.36 14.75 15.84
C LYS A 276 5.54 14.83 16.81
N LYS A 277 6.79 14.77 16.32
CA LYS A 277 8.01 14.96 17.14
C LYS A 277 8.01 16.33 17.84
N ILE A 278 7.69 17.40 17.09
CA ILE A 278 7.60 18.76 17.64
C ILE A 278 6.50 18.82 18.72
N ALA A 279 5.32 18.29 18.44
CA ALA A 279 4.20 18.27 19.38
C ALA A 279 4.55 17.51 20.67
N ALA A 280 5.12 16.31 20.56
CA ALA A 280 5.57 15.54 21.72
C ALA A 280 6.63 16.29 22.54
N SER A 281 7.53 17.05 21.90
CA SER A 281 8.52 17.87 22.58
C SER A 281 7.93 19.09 23.32
N CYS A 282 6.66 19.41 23.08
CA CYS A 282 5.95 20.52 23.73
C CYS A 282 5.19 20.09 24.97
N ASP A 283 4.82 18.81 25.08
CA ASP A 283 3.92 18.31 26.13
C ASP A 283 4.54 18.39 27.54
N ARG A 284 5.80 17.96 27.69
CA ARG A 284 6.45 17.87 29.01
C ARG A 284 6.58 19.25 29.68
N GLY A 285 5.96 19.38 30.85
CA GLY A 285 6.07 20.56 31.71
C GLY A 285 5.34 21.81 31.19
N THR A 286 4.47 21.68 30.20
CA THR A 286 3.70 22.79 29.63
C THR A 286 2.24 22.65 30.01
N PRO A 287 1.61 23.70 30.59
CA PRO A 287 0.16 23.68 30.83
C PRO A 287 -0.61 23.40 29.53
N SER A 288 -1.66 22.57 29.60
CA SER A 288 -2.39 22.09 28.41
C SER A 288 -2.87 23.20 27.47
N TYR A 289 -3.35 24.31 28.03
CA TYR A 289 -3.80 25.48 27.25
C TYR A 289 -2.67 26.23 26.52
N GLN A 290 -1.40 26.04 26.91
CA GLN A 290 -0.24 26.65 26.25
C GLN A 290 0.39 25.74 25.19
N ILE A 291 0.05 24.44 25.19
CA ILE A 291 0.62 23.46 24.25
C ILE A 291 0.44 23.92 22.79
N PRO A 292 -0.76 24.36 22.32
CA PRO A 292 -0.93 24.78 20.93
C PRO A 292 -0.01 25.93 20.54
N LEU A 293 0.12 26.95 21.40
CA LEU A 293 0.99 28.11 21.14
C LEU A 293 2.46 27.69 21.05
N LYS A 294 2.90 26.81 21.95
CA LYS A 294 4.28 26.29 21.96
C LYS A 294 4.57 25.44 20.72
N ILE A 295 3.60 24.63 20.28
CA ILE A 295 3.69 23.87 19.02
C ILE A 295 3.86 24.82 17.84
N CYS A 296 2.99 25.84 17.71
CA CYS A 296 3.10 26.83 16.64
C CYS A 296 4.46 27.53 16.63
N GLY A 297 4.96 27.94 17.80
CA GLY A 297 6.27 28.59 17.92
C GLY A 297 7.42 27.68 17.49
N LYS A 298 7.46 26.43 17.98
CA LYS A 298 8.51 25.47 17.58
C LYS A 298 8.41 25.07 16.10
N PHE A 299 7.19 24.92 15.60
CA PHE A 299 6.95 24.61 14.20
C PHE A 299 7.45 25.73 13.29
N ALA A 300 7.09 26.99 13.59
CA ALA A 300 7.56 28.14 12.83
C ALA A 300 9.10 28.23 12.83
N LEU A 301 9.74 28.02 13.98
CA LEU A 301 11.21 27.98 14.07
C LEU A 301 11.80 26.84 13.24
N ALA A 302 11.32 25.61 13.40
CA ALA A 302 11.83 24.46 12.66
C ALA A 302 11.67 24.63 11.14
N TYR A 303 10.55 25.21 10.71
CA TYR A 303 10.29 25.48 9.29
C TYR A 303 11.19 26.60 8.74
N GLU A 304 11.45 27.65 9.51
CA GLU A 304 12.42 28.69 9.15
C GLU A 304 13.83 28.10 8.98
N LEU A 305 14.26 27.22 9.90
CA LEU A 305 15.55 26.53 9.81
C LEU A 305 15.63 25.64 8.57
N LEU A 306 14.54 24.92 8.24
CA LEU A 306 14.44 24.10 7.03
C LEU A 306 14.55 24.95 5.75
N LEU A 307 13.77 26.04 5.66
CA LEU A 307 13.78 26.93 4.50
C LEU A 307 15.13 27.61 4.28
N ARG A 308 15.88 27.86 5.35
CA ARG A 308 17.25 28.39 5.29
C ARG A 308 18.31 27.33 4.98
N GLY A 309 17.94 26.05 4.91
CA GLY A 309 18.86 24.94 4.69
C GLY A 309 19.75 24.62 5.90
N TRP A 310 19.35 25.06 7.11
CA TRP A 310 20.07 24.77 8.36
C TRP A 310 19.59 23.50 9.06
N LEU A 311 18.43 22.99 8.64
CA LEU A 311 17.88 21.72 9.10
C LEU A 311 17.62 20.83 7.89
N ASN A 312 18.20 19.63 7.87
CA ASN A 312 17.90 18.61 6.88
C ASN A 312 17.02 17.53 7.54
N LEU A 313 15.79 17.37 7.06
CA LEU A 313 14.85 16.40 7.63
C LEU A 313 15.14 14.95 7.20
N ASP A 314 16.04 14.76 6.23
CA ASP A 314 16.41 13.45 5.69
C ASP A 314 17.65 12.84 6.39
N GLU A 315 18.31 13.57 7.31
CA GLU A 315 19.57 13.15 7.96
C GLU A 315 19.40 12.25 9.21
N ASP A 316 18.18 12.06 9.73
CA ASP A 316 17.90 11.23 10.92
C ASP A 316 17.89 9.69 10.63
N GLU A 317 18.67 9.20 9.64
CA GLU A 317 18.72 7.77 9.27
C GLU A 317 20.13 7.15 9.28
N GLU A 318 20.95 7.45 10.30
CA GLU A 318 22.05 6.56 10.73
C GLU A 318 21.66 5.72 11.95
#